data_AF-A0A0C2L7C1-F1
#
_entry.id   AF-A0A0C2L7C1-F1
#
_cell.length_a   1.000
_cell.length_b   1.000
_cell.length_c   1.000
_cell.angle_alpha   90.00
_cell.angle_beta   90.00
_cell.angle_gamma   90.00
#
_symmetry.space_group_name_H-M   'P 1'
#
loop_
_entity.id
_entity.type
_entity.pdbx_description
1 polymer ?
#
loop_
_entity_poly.entity_id
_entity_poly.type
_entity_poly.pdbx_seq_one_letter_code
_entity_poly.pdbx_strand_id
1 'polypeptide(L)'
;QDHPLSFNTAKDLRARIEGLPDVPRWNYQEIKVGSYRTKSPLILYWRDGLEVVKHLFSNPVFAQCIDLAPYQEYEETPQGPERVYGEFMSADLAWNIQSGLPEGHSFLGVISASDKTPLTIGTGNKEMHPLLLSIANIHAGVRMKATSHSFALAAYLPIPKFLNVSQPVQAILAARVYHFAISIITKNLKVAQRDGAVMSDPMGDLRVIHTPLVAWIADYPEQLLITCISSKNSPISTATAAQFGDPFPHPPRTRQQTLQTIFEACASCDPCDITAFHKVCQQKRLNGVVEPFWANWGDACPSLFLTPDALHQWHKFYFDHCLKWVINIMTGPELDRRLSVLQPRTGTRHWANG
;
A
#
# COMPACT_ATOMS: atom_id res chain seq x y z
N GLN A 1 -40.78 -10.84 6.96
CA GLN A 1 -40.40 -12.27 7.10
C GLN A 1 -39.48 -12.34 8.29
N ASP A 2 -39.89 -13.08 9.32
CA ASP A 2 -39.06 -13.30 10.50
C ASP A 2 -37.83 -14.10 10.08
N HIS A 3 -36.65 -13.54 10.28
CA HIS A 3 -35.41 -14.31 10.30
C HIS A 3 -35.21 -14.78 11.73
N PRO A 4 -35.72 -15.96 12.13
CA PRO A 4 -35.47 -16.49 13.46
C PRO A 4 -33.97 -16.58 13.69
N LEU A 5 -33.53 -16.27 14.90
CA LEU A 5 -32.13 -16.38 15.28
C LEU A 5 -31.67 -17.83 15.07
N SER A 6 -30.45 -18.01 14.57
CA SER A 6 -29.87 -19.33 14.32
C SER A 6 -29.54 -20.11 15.60
N PHE A 7 -29.80 -19.54 16.78
CA PHE A 7 -29.49 -20.11 18.09
C PHE A 7 -30.61 -19.80 19.09
N ASN A 8 -30.82 -20.72 20.04
CA ASN A 8 -31.85 -20.60 21.08
C ASN A 8 -31.27 -20.37 22.48
N THR A 9 -29.95 -20.56 22.66
CA THR A 9 -29.25 -20.37 23.94
C THR A 9 -27.91 -19.67 23.77
N ALA A 10 -27.40 -19.06 24.84
CA ALA A 10 -26.05 -18.50 24.86
C ALA A 10 -24.96 -19.56 24.63
N LYS A 11 -25.21 -20.82 25.04
CA LYS A 11 -24.32 -21.96 24.79
C LYS A 11 -24.24 -22.29 23.30
N ASP A 12 -25.37 -22.29 22.60
CA ASP A 12 -25.41 -22.54 21.15
C ASP A 12 -24.73 -21.42 20.37
N LEU A 13 -24.95 -20.16 20.77
CA LEU A 13 -24.25 -19.02 20.19
C LEU A 13 -22.74 -19.15 20.38
N ARG A 14 -22.29 -19.49 21.59
CA ARG A 14 -20.87 -19.66 21.89
C ARG A 14 -20.25 -20.82 21.11
N ALA A 15 -20.93 -21.98 21.04
CA ALA A 15 -20.46 -23.11 20.24
C ALA A 15 -20.36 -22.78 18.75
N ARG A 16 -21.27 -21.95 18.22
CA ARG A 16 -21.18 -21.44 16.85
C ARG A 16 -20.01 -20.48 16.65
N ILE A 17 -19.76 -19.58 17.61
CA ILE A 17 -18.60 -18.67 17.58
C ILE A 17 -17.29 -19.47 17.65
N GLU A 18 -17.21 -20.47 18.54
CA GLU A 18 -16.06 -21.36 18.70
C GLU A 18 -15.85 -22.29 17.50
N GLY A 19 -16.89 -22.51 16.69
CA GLY A 19 -16.81 -23.23 15.41
C GLY A 19 -16.46 -22.35 14.21
N LEU A 20 -16.32 -21.03 14.38
CA LEU A 20 -15.84 -20.16 13.30
C LEU A 20 -14.35 -20.42 13.02
N PRO A 21 -13.88 -20.19 11.79
CA PRO A 21 -12.47 -20.32 11.46
C PRO A 21 -11.59 -19.46 12.38
N ASP A 22 -10.44 -20.00 12.77
CA ASP A 22 -9.42 -19.27 13.53
C ASP A 22 -9.07 -17.96 12.80
N VAL A 23 -9.00 -16.87 13.56
CA VAL A 23 -8.51 -15.59 13.04
C VAL A 23 -6.97 -15.57 13.03
N PRO A 24 -6.34 -14.83 12.10
CA PRO A 24 -4.88 -14.71 12.05
C PRO A 24 -4.32 -14.24 13.39
N ARG A 25 -3.35 -14.98 13.93
CA ARG A 25 -2.88 -14.78 15.32
C ARG A 25 -1.87 -13.63 15.40
N TRP A 26 -1.95 -12.88 16.49
CA TRP A 26 -0.95 -11.87 16.81
C TRP A 26 0.31 -12.51 17.37
N ASN A 27 1.43 -12.09 16.83
CA ASN A 27 2.79 -12.38 17.26
C ASN A 27 3.45 -11.08 17.72
N TYR A 28 4.49 -11.21 18.54
CA TYR A 28 5.34 -10.10 18.90
C TYR A 28 6.81 -10.48 18.72
N GLN A 29 7.64 -9.52 18.33
CA GLN A 29 9.09 -9.72 18.20
C GLN A 29 9.82 -8.43 18.58
N GLU A 30 10.81 -8.54 19.46
CA GLU A 30 11.74 -7.43 19.72
C GLU A 30 12.81 -7.39 18.61
N ILE A 31 12.97 -6.21 18.00
CA ILE A 31 13.98 -5.96 16.96
C ILE A 31 15.18 -5.28 17.60
N LYS A 32 16.35 -5.90 17.48
CA LYS A 32 17.63 -5.35 17.93
C LYS A 32 18.45 -4.90 16.72
N VAL A 33 19.01 -3.69 16.80
CA VAL A 33 19.74 -3.07 15.68
C VAL A 33 21.19 -2.88 16.07
N GLY A 34 22.00 -3.93 15.88
CA GLY A 34 23.43 -3.91 16.21
C GLY A 34 23.70 -3.42 17.64
N SER A 35 24.63 -2.46 17.77
CA SER A 35 25.00 -1.81 19.03
C SER A 35 24.20 -0.53 19.34
N TYR A 36 23.23 -0.15 18.51
CA TYR A 36 22.47 1.09 18.68
C TYR A 36 21.47 0.97 19.83
N ARG A 37 21.47 1.96 20.73
CA ARG A 37 20.51 2.05 21.84
C ARG A 37 19.25 2.80 21.41
N THR A 38 18.09 2.36 21.86
CA THR A 38 16.81 3.00 21.60
C THR A 38 16.19 3.55 22.88
N LYS A 39 15.36 4.59 22.76
CA LYS A 39 14.62 5.18 23.89
C LYS A 39 13.65 4.19 24.53
N SER A 40 13.11 3.27 23.74
CA SER A 40 12.23 2.18 24.15
C SER A 40 12.54 0.94 23.31
N PRO A 41 12.24 -0.29 23.79
CA PRO A 41 12.36 -1.50 22.98
C PRO A 41 11.59 -1.37 21.66
N LEU A 42 12.20 -1.81 20.56
CA LEU A 42 11.53 -1.83 19.25
C LEU A 42 10.71 -3.10 19.16
N ILE A 43 9.46 -3.04 19.59
CA ILE A 43 8.55 -4.18 19.51
C ILE A 43 7.74 -4.09 18.21
N LEU A 44 7.83 -5.14 17.40
CA LEU A 44 6.93 -5.38 16.29
C LEU A 44 5.78 -6.29 16.77
N TYR A 45 4.55 -5.79 16.69
CA TYR A 45 3.35 -6.62 16.82
C TYR A 45 2.82 -6.91 15.42
N TRP A 46 2.63 -8.18 15.08
CA TRP A 46 2.33 -8.55 13.71
C TRP A 46 1.53 -9.85 13.60
N ARG A 47 0.84 -10.01 12.47
CA ARG A 47 0.18 -11.23 12.03
C ARG A 47 0.87 -11.68 10.74
N ASP A 48 0.94 -12.99 10.51
CA ASP A 48 1.49 -13.49 9.27
C ASP A 48 0.65 -13.00 8.08
N GLY A 49 1.29 -12.35 7.11
CA GLY A 49 0.59 -11.74 5.99
C GLY A 49 -0.19 -12.74 5.15
N LEU A 50 0.28 -13.98 5.03
CA LEU A 50 -0.42 -15.04 4.30
C LEU A 50 -1.66 -15.50 5.06
N GLU A 51 -1.58 -15.62 6.38
CA GLU A 51 -2.77 -15.89 7.20
C GLU A 51 -3.82 -14.78 7.08
N VAL A 52 -3.38 -13.52 7.07
CA VAL A 52 -4.27 -12.36 6.85
C VAL A 52 -4.96 -12.43 5.49
N VAL A 53 -4.20 -12.70 4.42
CA VAL A 53 -4.76 -12.86 3.07
C VAL A 53 -5.71 -14.04 2.98
N LYS A 54 -5.36 -15.20 3.57
CA LYS A 54 -6.23 -16.38 3.64
C LYS A 54 -7.54 -16.07 4.34
N HIS A 55 -7.50 -15.35 5.45
CA HIS A 55 -8.68 -14.97 6.21
C HIS A 55 -9.61 -14.03 5.43
N LEU A 56 -9.05 -13.05 4.71
CA LEU A 56 -9.82 -12.21 3.81
C LEU A 56 -10.44 -13.02 2.67
N PHE A 57 -9.64 -13.93 2.09
CA PHE A 57 -10.06 -14.72 0.93
C PHE A 57 -11.14 -15.74 1.27
N SER A 58 -11.07 -16.40 2.42
CA SER A 58 -12.06 -17.42 2.82
C SER A 58 -13.36 -16.81 3.36
N ASN A 59 -13.53 -15.49 3.33
CA ASN A 59 -14.70 -14.83 3.91
C ASN A 59 -15.91 -14.94 2.95
N PRO A 60 -16.99 -15.65 3.33
CA PRO A 60 -18.16 -15.85 2.45
C PRO A 60 -18.88 -14.56 2.07
N VAL A 61 -18.70 -13.47 2.83
CA VAL A 61 -19.27 -12.15 2.51
C VAL A 61 -18.78 -11.65 1.13
N PHE A 62 -17.59 -12.07 0.71
CA PHE A 62 -17.02 -11.65 -0.57
C PHE A 62 -17.37 -12.58 -1.74
N ALA A 63 -18.12 -13.67 -1.53
CA ALA A 63 -18.39 -14.69 -2.55
C ALA A 63 -19.01 -14.15 -3.85
N GLN A 64 -19.80 -13.07 -3.77
CA GLN A 64 -20.47 -12.45 -4.91
C GLN A 64 -19.77 -11.16 -5.41
N CYS A 65 -18.62 -10.82 -4.85
CA CYS A 65 -17.90 -9.59 -5.19
C CYS A 65 -16.39 -9.80 -5.20
N ILE A 66 -15.96 -10.99 -5.63
CA ILE A 66 -14.56 -11.34 -5.81
C ILE A 66 -14.37 -11.93 -7.22
N ASP A 67 -13.36 -11.44 -7.93
CA ASP A 67 -13.00 -11.97 -9.25
C ASP A 67 -11.72 -12.81 -9.14
N LEU A 68 -11.80 -14.06 -9.57
CA LEU A 68 -10.69 -15.02 -9.49
C LEU A 68 -9.95 -15.24 -10.81
N ALA A 69 -10.52 -14.76 -11.90
CA ALA A 69 -9.95 -14.86 -13.24
C ALA A 69 -9.92 -13.46 -13.87
N PRO A 70 -8.83 -13.09 -14.55
CA PRO A 70 -8.81 -11.87 -15.32
C PRO A 70 -9.85 -11.92 -16.42
N TYR A 71 -10.41 -10.77 -16.76
CA TYR A 71 -11.42 -10.68 -17.79
C TYR A 71 -11.19 -9.45 -18.67
N GLN A 72 -11.96 -9.41 -19.75
CA GLN A 72 -11.83 -8.41 -20.77
C GLN A 72 -13.20 -7.81 -21.06
N GLU A 73 -13.38 -6.53 -20.72
CA GLU A 73 -14.61 -5.79 -20.98
C GLU A 73 -14.40 -4.84 -22.16
N TYR A 74 -15.41 -4.78 -23.02
CA TYR A 74 -15.44 -3.89 -24.18
C TYR A 74 -16.80 -3.19 -24.23
N GLU A 75 -16.77 -1.91 -24.60
CA GLU A 75 -17.97 -1.11 -24.87
C GLU A 75 -18.04 -0.82 -26.37
N GLU A 76 -19.20 -1.06 -26.98
CA GLU A 76 -19.41 -0.77 -28.39
C GLU A 76 -19.55 0.75 -28.60
N THR A 77 -18.60 1.37 -29.29
CA THR A 77 -18.67 2.78 -29.68
C THR A 77 -18.94 2.89 -31.19
N PRO A 78 -19.38 4.06 -31.69
CA PRO A 78 -19.52 4.28 -33.14
C PRO A 78 -18.21 4.06 -33.93
N GLN A 79 -17.06 4.03 -33.26
CA GLN A 79 -15.73 3.81 -33.84
C GLN A 79 -15.27 2.34 -33.71
N GLY A 80 -16.04 1.49 -33.04
CA GLY A 80 -15.75 0.07 -32.78
C GLY A 80 -15.75 -0.27 -31.29
N PRO A 81 -15.46 -1.54 -30.92
CA PRO A 81 -15.36 -1.93 -29.52
C PRO A 81 -14.13 -1.30 -28.87
N GLU A 82 -14.34 -0.53 -27.81
CA GLU A 82 -13.29 0.09 -27.01
C GLU A 82 -13.08 -0.64 -25.69
N ARG A 83 -11.83 -0.71 -25.24
CA ARG A 83 -11.44 -1.41 -24.02
C ARG A 83 -11.90 -0.66 -22.77
N VAL A 84 -12.59 -1.35 -21.87
CA VAL A 84 -13.03 -0.80 -20.57
C VAL A 84 -12.15 -1.33 -19.43
N TYR A 85 -11.76 -0.44 -18.53
CA TYR A 85 -11.04 -0.76 -17.30
C TYR A 85 -11.87 -0.34 -16.09
N GLY A 86 -12.18 -1.29 -15.20
CA GLY A 86 -13.00 -1.07 -14.01
C GLY A 86 -12.30 -1.64 -12.77
N GLU A 87 -12.50 -2.94 -12.54
CA GLU A 87 -11.85 -3.65 -11.44
C GLU A 87 -10.41 -4.07 -11.79
N PHE A 88 -9.61 -4.40 -10.78
CA PHE A 88 -8.23 -4.83 -11.00
C PHE A 88 -8.12 -6.02 -11.97
N MET A 89 -9.08 -6.95 -11.91
CA MET A 89 -9.08 -8.15 -12.76
C MET A 89 -9.42 -7.85 -14.24
N SER A 90 -9.89 -6.64 -14.56
CA SER A 90 -10.07 -6.20 -15.95
C SER A 90 -8.79 -5.59 -16.56
N ALA A 91 -7.74 -5.37 -15.74
CA ALA A 91 -6.50 -4.72 -16.16
C ALA A 91 -5.53 -5.67 -16.87
N ASP A 92 -4.70 -5.10 -17.75
CA ASP A 92 -3.65 -5.86 -18.47
C ASP A 92 -2.66 -6.51 -17.52
N LEU A 93 -2.37 -5.87 -16.38
CA LEU A 93 -1.49 -6.44 -15.36
C LEU A 93 -2.04 -7.75 -14.79
N ALA A 94 -3.35 -7.84 -14.55
CA ALA A 94 -3.97 -9.07 -14.06
C ALA A 94 -3.85 -10.21 -15.09
N TRP A 95 -4.06 -9.89 -16.37
CA TRP A 95 -3.84 -10.83 -17.49
C TRP A 95 -2.40 -11.31 -17.59
N ASN A 96 -1.44 -10.38 -17.50
CA ASN A 96 -0.02 -10.72 -17.57
C ASN A 96 0.42 -11.61 -16.41
N ILE A 97 -0.08 -11.33 -15.18
CA ILE A 97 0.19 -12.17 -14.02
C ILE A 97 -0.38 -13.57 -14.26
N GLN A 98 -1.68 -13.70 -14.58
CA GLN A 98 -2.34 -14.99 -14.74
C GLN A 98 -1.70 -15.84 -15.86
N SER A 99 -1.28 -15.21 -16.96
CA SER A 99 -0.63 -15.88 -18.09
C SER A 99 0.75 -16.45 -17.74
N GLY A 100 1.39 -15.95 -16.68
CA GLY A 100 2.67 -16.45 -16.17
C GLY A 100 2.53 -17.59 -15.15
N LEU A 101 1.31 -17.97 -14.76
CA LEU A 101 1.08 -19.01 -13.75
C LEU A 101 0.88 -20.40 -14.39
N PRO A 102 1.16 -21.49 -13.65
CA PRO A 102 0.83 -22.83 -14.08
C PRO A 102 -0.68 -23.01 -14.34
N GLU A 103 -1.03 -23.97 -15.20
CA GLU A 103 -2.42 -24.31 -15.46
C GLU A 103 -3.15 -24.71 -14.16
N GLY A 104 -4.36 -24.18 -13.97
CA GLY A 104 -5.18 -24.40 -12.77
C GLY A 104 -4.80 -23.55 -11.55
N HIS A 105 -3.71 -22.77 -11.62
CA HIS A 105 -3.37 -21.81 -10.57
C HIS A 105 -4.06 -20.46 -10.80
N SER A 106 -4.30 -19.71 -9.72
CA SER A 106 -4.81 -18.34 -9.75
C SER A 106 -3.98 -17.47 -8.81
N PHE A 107 -4.32 -16.20 -8.67
CA PHE A 107 -3.63 -15.28 -7.78
C PHE A 107 -4.57 -14.34 -7.03
N LEU A 108 -4.09 -13.87 -5.88
CA LEU A 108 -4.68 -12.79 -5.11
C LEU A 108 -3.72 -11.60 -5.10
N GLY A 109 -4.11 -10.51 -5.77
CA GLY A 109 -3.31 -9.30 -5.80
C GLY A 109 -3.26 -8.66 -4.41
N VAL A 110 -2.11 -8.72 -3.73
CA VAL A 110 -1.95 -8.14 -2.40
C VAL A 110 -1.91 -6.62 -2.51
N ILE A 111 -2.79 -5.97 -1.76
CA ILE A 111 -2.79 -4.52 -1.53
C ILE A 111 -2.29 -4.28 -0.12
N SER A 112 -1.35 -3.36 0.03
CA SER A 112 -0.87 -2.90 1.33
C SER A 112 -1.18 -1.42 1.54
N ALA A 113 -1.38 -1.02 2.78
CA ALA A 113 -1.45 0.39 3.15
C ALA A 113 -0.70 0.63 4.46
N SER A 114 0.12 1.67 4.49
CA SER A 114 0.81 2.10 5.71
C SER A 114 0.76 3.62 5.82
N ASP A 115 0.46 4.09 7.02
CA ASP A 115 0.55 5.51 7.36
C ASP A 115 0.86 5.67 8.84
N LYS A 116 1.79 6.57 9.14
CA LYS A 116 2.18 6.87 10.51
C LYS A 116 1.21 7.90 11.07
N THR A 117 0.36 7.47 11.99
CA THR A 117 -0.76 8.27 12.48
C THR A 117 -0.59 8.67 13.95
N PRO A 118 -0.86 9.93 14.32
CA PRO A 118 -0.90 10.35 15.71
C PRO A 118 -2.16 9.76 16.39
N LEU A 119 -1.98 9.12 17.55
CA LEU A 119 -3.06 8.59 18.38
C LEU A 119 -3.66 9.65 19.30
N THR A 120 -2.85 10.60 19.76
CA THR A 120 -3.29 11.67 20.66
C THR A 120 -2.67 13.00 20.23
N ILE A 121 -3.52 14.00 20.01
CA ILE A 121 -3.11 15.38 19.69
C ILE A 121 -3.26 16.20 20.97
N GLY A 122 -2.18 16.84 21.43
CA GLY A 122 -2.18 17.73 22.59
C GLY A 122 -1.89 17.08 23.95
N THR A 123 -1.97 15.76 24.08
CA THR A 123 -1.58 15.03 25.30
C THR A 123 -0.79 13.75 24.97
N GLY A 124 0.48 13.70 25.36
CA GLY A 124 1.31 12.48 25.30
C GLY A 124 1.95 12.13 23.96
N ASN A 125 1.65 12.83 22.85
CA ASN A 125 2.25 12.67 21.51
C ASN A 125 2.48 11.19 21.13
N LYS A 126 1.48 10.34 21.34
CA LYS A 126 1.56 8.92 20.97
C LYS A 126 1.30 8.80 19.48
N GLU A 127 2.07 7.96 18.82
CA GLU A 127 1.96 7.68 17.39
C GLU A 127 1.83 6.16 17.22
N MET A 128 1.08 5.74 16.21
CA MET A 128 1.03 4.36 15.74
C MET A 128 1.42 4.31 14.26
N HIS A 129 1.95 3.17 13.83
CA HIS A 129 2.24 2.94 12.43
C HIS A 129 1.59 1.61 11.99
N PRO A 130 0.28 1.60 11.72
CA PRO A 130 -0.41 0.41 11.24
C PRO A 130 0.05 0.01 9.84
N LEU A 131 0.15 -1.29 9.60
CA LEU A 131 0.21 -1.90 8.28
C LEU A 131 -1.10 -2.64 8.04
N LEU A 132 -1.82 -2.29 6.98
CA LEU A 132 -3.06 -2.93 6.56
C LEU A 132 -2.82 -3.76 5.29
N LEU A 133 -3.49 -4.90 5.18
CA LEU A 133 -3.51 -5.73 3.98
C LEU A 133 -4.93 -5.88 3.44
N SER A 134 -5.06 -5.94 2.13
CA SER A 134 -6.28 -6.26 1.40
C SER A 134 -5.93 -7.09 0.15
N ILE A 135 -6.96 -7.52 -0.59
CA ILE A 135 -6.82 -8.24 -1.87
C ILE A 135 -7.56 -7.47 -2.97
N ALA A 136 -6.88 -7.29 -4.11
CA ALA A 136 -7.38 -6.52 -5.25
C ALA A 136 -8.56 -7.19 -5.96
N ASN A 137 -8.72 -8.51 -5.74
CA ASN A 137 -9.78 -9.32 -6.31
C ASN A 137 -11.17 -8.95 -5.78
N ILE A 138 -11.29 -8.40 -4.56
CA ILE A 138 -12.58 -7.92 -4.03
C ILE A 138 -12.97 -6.66 -4.80
N HIS A 139 -14.17 -6.56 -5.33
CA HIS A 139 -14.64 -5.38 -6.08
C HIS A 139 -14.42 -4.07 -5.31
N ALA A 140 -13.90 -3.04 -5.98
CA ALA A 140 -13.48 -1.77 -5.39
C ALA A 140 -14.63 -1.09 -4.62
N GLY A 141 -15.84 -1.12 -5.16
CA GLY A 141 -17.02 -0.55 -4.52
C GLY A 141 -17.37 -1.20 -3.18
N VAL A 142 -17.10 -2.50 -3.02
CA VAL A 142 -17.24 -3.20 -1.73
C VAL A 142 -16.04 -2.93 -0.84
N ARG A 143 -14.83 -3.03 -1.40
CA ARG A 143 -13.56 -2.83 -0.70
C ARG A 143 -13.47 -1.45 -0.01
N MET A 144 -13.99 -0.40 -0.66
CA MET A 144 -13.95 0.96 -0.11
C MET A 144 -14.98 1.23 1.00
N LYS A 145 -15.94 0.33 1.24
CA LYS A 145 -16.90 0.50 2.34
C LYS A 145 -16.21 0.17 3.66
N ALA A 146 -16.20 1.12 4.61
CA ALA A 146 -15.61 0.91 5.93
C ALA A 146 -16.21 -0.31 6.68
N THR A 147 -17.48 -0.61 6.43
CA THR A 147 -18.20 -1.75 7.02
C THR A 147 -17.89 -3.10 6.36
N SER A 148 -17.16 -3.12 5.24
CA SER A 148 -16.82 -4.36 4.53
C SER A 148 -15.73 -5.18 5.22
N HIS A 149 -14.94 -4.56 6.10
CA HIS A 149 -13.76 -5.17 6.72
C HIS A 149 -12.79 -5.81 5.72
N SER A 150 -12.73 -5.27 4.49
CA SER A 150 -11.87 -5.76 3.39
C SER A 150 -10.39 -5.37 3.55
N PHE A 151 -10.07 -4.46 4.48
CA PHE A 151 -8.71 -4.18 4.93
C PHE A 151 -8.51 -4.73 6.34
N ALA A 152 -7.51 -5.60 6.50
CA ALA A 152 -7.17 -6.23 7.76
C ALA A 152 -5.82 -5.71 8.29
N LEU A 153 -5.76 -5.37 9.58
CA LEU A 153 -4.54 -4.84 10.22
C LEU A 153 -3.46 -5.92 10.39
N ALA A 154 -2.46 -5.97 9.53
CA ALA A 154 -1.40 -6.96 9.60
C ALA A 154 -0.37 -6.67 10.70
N ALA A 155 -0.05 -5.41 10.99
CA ALA A 155 0.94 -5.09 12.02
C ALA A 155 0.82 -3.70 12.62
N TYR A 156 1.47 -3.51 13.76
CA TYR A 156 1.92 -2.21 14.26
C TYR A 156 3.44 -2.15 14.12
N LEU A 157 3.90 -1.38 13.13
CA LEU A 157 5.31 -1.19 12.86
C LEU A 157 5.95 -0.36 13.98
N PRO A 158 7.18 -0.68 14.41
CA PRO A 158 7.89 0.12 15.39
C PRO A 158 8.19 1.51 14.84
N ILE A 159 8.22 2.51 15.72
CA ILE A 159 8.63 3.89 15.42
C ILE A 159 9.94 4.14 16.16
N PRO A 160 11.11 3.85 15.54
CA PRO A 160 12.37 3.84 16.26
C PRO A 160 12.79 5.24 16.71
N LYS A 161 13.30 5.35 17.94
CA LYS A 161 13.96 6.55 18.47
C LYS A 161 15.31 6.14 19.03
N PHE A 162 16.35 6.22 18.22
CA PHE A 162 17.72 5.87 18.62
C PHE A 162 18.33 7.00 19.45
N LEU A 163 19.10 6.64 20.47
CA LEU A 163 19.78 7.57 21.36
C LEU A 163 21.20 7.84 20.85
N ASN A 164 21.69 9.06 21.05
CA ASN A 164 23.07 9.47 20.75
C ASN A 164 23.49 9.26 19.27
N VAL A 165 22.55 9.38 18.33
CA VAL A 165 22.82 9.36 16.89
C VAL A 165 22.42 10.68 16.24
N SER A 166 23.07 11.02 15.13
CA SER A 166 22.69 12.19 14.33
C SER A 166 21.36 11.94 13.61
N GLN A 167 20.67 13.02 13.21
CA GLN A 167 19.39 12.93 12.49
C GLN A 167 19.48 12.11 11.18
N PRO A 168 20.54 12.21 10.36
CA PRO A 168 20.68 11.36 9.18
C PRO A 168 20.83 9.88 9.50
N VAL A 169 21.61 9.54 10.54
CA VAL A 169 21.79 8.16 11.00
C VAL A 169 20.46 7.61 11.52
N GLN A 170 19.73 8.40 12.31
CA GLN A 170 18.39 8.08 12.79
C GLN A 170 17.43 7.74 11.63
N ALA A 171 17.44 8.53 10.54
CA ALA A 171 16.58 8.29 9.38
C ALA A 171 16.92 6.97 8.66
N ILE A 172 18.20 6.68 8.43
CA ILE A 172 18.64 5.43 7.79
C ILE A 172 18.27 4.23 8.65
N LEU A 173 18.58 4.26 9.95
CA LEU A 173 18.28 3.15 10.85
C LEU A 173 16.77 2.89 10.95
N ALA A 174 15.96 3.95 11.04
CA ALA A 174 14.51 3.83 11.02
C ALA A 174 14.00 3.20 9.72
N ALA A 175 14.54 3.62 8.57
CA ALA A 175 14.18 3.04 7.28
C ALA A 175 14.54 1.55 7.18
N ARG A 176 15.73 1.16 7.66
CA ARG A 176 16.15 -0.26 7.70
C ARG A 176 15.24 -1.10 8.60
N VAL A 177 14.86 -0.59 9.78
CA VAL A 177 13.91 -1.28 10.67
C VAL A 177 12.54 -1.45 10.00
N TYR A 178 12.06 -0.45 9.28
CA TYR A 178 10.80 -0.52 8.54
C TYR A 178 10.80 -1.66 7.52
N HIS A 179 11.81 -1.72 6.64
CA HIS A 179 11.92 -2.79 5.65
C HIS A 179 12.10 -4.17 6.28
N PHE A 180 12.89 -4.25 7.36
CA PHE A 180 13.06 -5.49 8.11
C PHE A 180 11.74 -5.97 8.73
N ALA A 181 10.98 -5.08 9.36
CA ALA A 181 9.68 -5.41 9.96
C ALA A 181 8.68 -5.93 8.91
N ILE A 182 8.58 -5.26 7.75
CA ILE A 182 7.73 -5.72 6.65
C ILE A 182 8.22 -7.05 6.08
N SER A 183 9.53 -7.30 6.03
CA SER A 183 10.08 -8.56 5.56
C SER A 183 9.63 -9.76 6.41
N ILE A 184 9.44 -9.56 7.73
CA ILE A 184 8.91 -10.59 8.64
C ILE A 184 7.45 -10.89 8.29
N ILE A 185 6.62 -9.83 8.21
CA ILE A 185 5.18 -9.94 7.94
C ILE A 185 4.90 -10.61 6.60
N THR A 186 5.71 -10.28 5.59
CA THR A 186 5.50 -10.68 4.19
C THR A 186 6.24 -11.95 3.80
N LYS A 187 6.94 -12.59 4.74
CA LYS A 187 7.76 -13.78 4.47
C LYS A 187 6.98 -14.87 3.75
N ASN A 188 5.83 -15.28 4.28
CA ASN A 188 5.02 -16.35 3.70
C ASN A 188 4.22 -15.89 2.47
N LEU A 189 3.93 -14.59 2.32
CA LEU A 189 3.37 -14.04 1.08
C LEU A 189 4.35 -14.16 -0.08
N LYS A 190 5.65 -13.98 0.16
CA LYS A 190 6.68 -14.16 -0.88
C LYS A 190 6.83 -15.61 -1.29
N VAL A 191 6.75 -16.54 -0.33
CA VAL A 191 6.77 -17.98 -0.60
C VAL A 191 5.54 -18.37 -1.42
N ALA A 192 4.34 -17.94 -1.01
CA ALA A 192 3.11 -18.19 -1.76
C ALA A 192 3.13 -17.54 -3.16
N GLN A 193 3.75 -16.36 -3.32
CA GLN A 193 3.94 -15.78 -4.66
C GLN A 193 4.80 -16.66 -5.56
N ARG A 194 5.86 -17.28 -5.04
CA ARG A 194 6.77 -18.13 -5.82
C ARG A 194 6.16 -19.49 -6.12
N ASP A 195 5.64 -20.16 -5.11
CA ASP A 195 5.29 -21.59 -5.18
C ASP A 195 3.78 -21.84 -5.32
N GLY A 196 2.97 -20.81 -5.09
CA GLY A 196 1.54 -20.98 -4.83
C GLY A 196 1.29 -21.49 -3.41
N ALA A 197 0.11 -21.19 -2.87
CA ALA A 197 -0.36 -21.75 -1.60
C ALA A 197 -1.80 -22.24 -1.76
N VAL A 198 -2.10 -23.41 -1.17
CA VAL A 198 -3.47 -23.92 -1.13
C VAL A 198 -4.29 -23.05 -0.18
N MET A 199 -5.39 -22.48 -0.68
CA MET A 199 -6.33 -21.65 0.07
C MET A 199 -7.77 -22.02 -0.26
N SER A 200 -8.67 -21.90 0.72
CA SER A 200 -10.11 -21.98 0.48
C SER A 200 -10.60 -20.64 -0.03
N ASP A 201 -11.37 -20.65 -1.11
CA ASP A 201 -12.10 -19.48 -1.58
C ASP A 201 -13.36 -19.20 -0.72
N PRO A 202 -14.10 -18.11 -0.98
CA PRO A 202 -15.33 -17.81 -0.24
C PRO A 202 -16.44 -18.86 -0.36
N MET A 203 -16.38 -19.74 -1.38
CA MET A 203 -17.36 -20.81 -1.63
C MET A 203 -16.95 -22.12 -0.95
N GLY A 204 -15.72 -22.21 -0.43
CA GLY A 204 -15.18 -23.41 0.22
C GLY A 204 -14.28 -24.26 -0.69
N ASP A 205 -14.06 -23.84 -1.94
CA ASP A 205 -13.24 -24.60 -2.89
C ASP A 205 -11.76 -24.35 -2.65
N LEU A 206 -10.96 -25.42 -2.68
CA LEU A 206 -9.51 -25.34 -2.54
C LEU A 206 -8.87 -24.94 -3.87
N ARG A 207 -8.03 -23.90 -3.83
CA ARG A 207 -7.32 -23.35 -4.99
C ARG A 207 -5.85 -23.17 -4.67
N VAL A 208 -4.99 -23.31 -5.69
CA VAL A 208 -3.57 -22.93 -5.58
C VAL A 208 -3.43 -21.47 -5.98
N ILE A 209 -3.05 -20.64 -5.01
CA ILE A 209 -3.08 -19.19 -5.10
C ILE A 209 -1.69 -18.59 -4.95
N HIS A 210 -1.29 -17.76 -5.91
CA HIS A 210 -0.12 -16.90 -5.83
C HIS A 210 -0.49 -15.53 -5.23
N THR A 211 0.45 -14.83 -4.59
CA THR A 211 0.17 -13.58 -3.85
C THR A 211 1.07 -12.43 -4.30
N PRO A 212 0.93 -11.92 -5.53
CA PRO A 212 1.77 -10.83 -6.03
C PRO A 212 1.44 -9.53 -5.30
N LEU A 213 2.44 -8.71 -5.01
CA LEU A 213 2.21 -7.34 -4.53
C LEU A 213 1.81 -6.46 -5.71
N VAL A 214 0.55 -6.00 -5.73
CA VAL A 214 0.00 -5.23 -6.86
C VAL A 214 -0.27 -3.78 -6.53
N ALA A 215 -0.46 -3.43 -5.26
CA ALA A 215 -0.67 -2.05 -4.85
C ALA A 215 -0.11 -1.74 -3.44
N TRP A 216 0.37 -0.52 -3.25
CA TRP A 216 0.72 0.03 -1.95
C TRP A 216 0.24 1.48 -1.83
N ILE A 217 -0.64 1.71 -0.84
CA ILE A 217 -1.23 3.01 -0.53
C ILE A 217 -0.41 3.67 0.58
N ALA A 218 0.19 4.80 0.24
CA ALA A 218 1.11 5.54 1.11
C ALA A 218 1.18 7.00 0.66
N ASP A 219 1.49 7.91 1.59
CA ASP A 219 1.79 9.31 1.29
C ASP A 219 3.20 9.47 0.70
N TYR A 220 3.54 10.66 0.19
CA TYR A 220 4.85 10.88 -0.45
C TYR A 220 6.07 10.51 0.43
N PRO A 221 6.18 10.93 1.70
CA PRO A 221 7.25 10.48 2.60
C PRO A 221 7.36 8.96 2.73
N GLU A 222 6.23 8.27 2.91
CA GLU A 222 6.18 6.82 3.06
C GLU A 222 6.49 6.11 1.72
N GLN A 223 6.07 6.66 0.57
CA GLN A 223 6.45 6.17 -0.76
C GLN A 223 7.97 6.23 -0.98
N LEU A 224 8.63 7.30 -0.54
CA LEU A 224 10.09 7.41 -0.59
C LEU A 224 10.77 6.39 0.32
N LEU A 225 10.21 6.15 1.51
CA LEU A 225 10.67 5.10 2.41
C LEU A 225 10.60 3.74 1.72
N ILE A 226 9.44 3.35 1.21
CA ILE A 226 9.20 2.07 0.51
C ILE A 226 10.12 1.90 -0.71
N THR A 227 10.30 2.94 -1.52
CA THR A 227 11.10 2.88 -2.75
C THR A 227 12.60 2.88 -2.53
N CYS A 228 13.05 3.09 -1.29
CA CYS A 228 14.46 3.24 -0.93
C CYS A 228 15.10 4.53 -1.47
N ILE A 229 14.28 5.54 -1.79
CA ILE A 229 14.72 6.78 -2.47
C ILE A 229 14.78 7.94 -1.48
N SER A 230 15.81 8.77 -1.61
CA SER A 230 15.98 9.98 -0.81
C SER A 230 14.96 11.07 -1.17
N SER A 231 14.71 12.00 -0.23
CA SER A 231 13.81 13.13 -0.45
C SER A 231 14.16 13.98 -1.67
N LYS A 232 13.18 14.73 -2.19
CA LYS A 232 13.30 15.59 -3.39
C LYS A 232 13.54 14.80 -4.69
N ASN A 233 13.08 13.56 -4.74
CA ASN A 233 13.06 12.72 -5.93
C ASN A 233 11.66 12.16 -6.12
N SER A 234 11.31 11.82 -7.36
CA SER A 234 10.08 11.07 -7.62
C SER A 234 10.25 9.65 -7.07
N PRO A 235 9.25 9.01 -6.46
CA PRO A 235 9.32 7.61 -6.02
C PRO A 235 9.23 6.64 -7.22
N ILE A 236 8.50 7.02 -8.28
CA ILE A 236 8.14 6.15 -9.40
C ILE A 236 8.94 6.41 -10.68
N SER A 237 9.56 7.59 -10.84
CA SER A 237 10.33 7.98 -12.03
C SER A 237 11.71 8.50 -11.67
N THR A 238 12.63 8.54 -12.63
CA THR A 238 14.00 9.03 -12.45
C THR A 238 14.10 10.54 -12.22
N ALA A 239 12.97 11.26 -12.27
CA ALA A 239 12.89 12.70 -12.07
C ALA A 239 13.39 13.12 -10.67
N THR A 240 14.09 14.24 -10.66
CA THR A 240 14.45 14.98 -9.44
C THR A 240 13.53 16.17 -9.24
N ALA A 241 13.55 16.79 -8.04
CA ALA A 241 12.72 17.96 -7.75
C ALA A 241 12.92 19.12 -8.73
N ALA A 242 14.12 19.29 -9.30
CA ALA A 242 14.39 20.33 -10.30
C ALA A 242 13.67 20.08 -11.64
N GLN A 243 13.23 18.84 -11.88
CA GLN A 243 12.65 18.35 -13.14
C GLN A 243 11.14 18.10 -13.04
N PHE A 244 10.52 18.33 -11.87
CA PHE A 244 9.08 18.09 -11.68
C PHE A 244 8.19 19.05 -12.48
N GLY A 245 8.74 20.17 -12.94
CA GLY A 245 8.05 21.10 -13.84
C GLY A 245 8.26 20.81 -15.33
N ASP A 246 8.99 19.75 -15.68
CA ASP A 246 9.28 19.44 -17.08
C ASP A 246 7.99 19.07 -17.83
N PRO A 247 7.84 19.50 -19.10
CA PRO A 247 6.63 19.24 -19.89
C PRO A 247 6.55 17.81 -20.45
N PHE A 248 7.46 16.93 -20.05
CA PHE A 248 7.55 15.55 -20.53
C PHE A 248 7.70 14.58 -19.35
N PRO A 249 7.19 13.34 -19.47
CA PRO A 249 7.36 12.33 -18.45
C PRO A 249 8.81 11.84 -18.41
N HIS A 250 9.37 11.76 -17.20
CA HIS A 250 10.67 11.12 -17.00
C HIS A 250 10.53 9.60 -16.97
N PRO A 251 11.56 8.84 -17.38
CA PRO A 251 11.53 7.39 -17.37
C PRO A 251 11.13 6.79 -16.01
N PRO A 252 10.41 5.66 -15.98
CA PRO A 252 10.09 4.98 -14.74
C PRO A 252 11.38 4.51 -14.05
N ARG A 253 11.41 4.60 -12.72
CA ARG A 253 12.48 4.02 -11.91
C ARG A 253 12.18 2.54 -11.67
N THR A 254 12.87 1.68 -12.38
CA THR A 254 12.60 0.24 -12.32
C THR A 254 13.19 -0.40 -11.06
N ARG A 255 12.61 -1.54 -10.66
CA ARG A 255 13.16 -2.40 -9.58
C ARG A 255 14.63 -2.72 -9.82
N GLN A 256 14.98 -3.12 -11.04
CA GLN A 256 16.35 -3.49 -11.40
C GLN A 256 17.32 -2.32 -11.19
N GLN A 257 16.96 -1.12 -11.64
CA GLN A 257 17.78 0.08 -11.46
C GLN A 257 18.02 0.40 -9.98
N THR A 258 16.95 0.37 -9.16
CA THR A 258 17.06 0.64 -7.72
C THR A 258 17.94 -0.40 -7.03
N LEU A 259 17.73 -1.69 -7.29
CA LEU A 259 18.53 -2.76 -6.69
C LEU A 259 20.01 -2.70 -7.12
N GLN A 260 20.27 -2.42 -8.41
CA GLN A 260 21.62 -2.23 -8.91
C GLN A 260 22.32 -1.03 -8.23
N THR A 261 21.59 0.07 -8.05
CA THR A 261 22.13 1.27 -7.37
C THR A 261 22.45 0.98 -5.89
N ILE A 262 21.61 0.20 -5.20
CA ILE A 262 21.86 -0.25 -3.82
C ILE A 262 23.10 -1.15 -3.76
N PHE A 263 23.21 -2.10 -4.68
CA PHE A 263 24.37 -3.01 -4.77
C PHE A 263 25.68 -2.22 -4.95
N GLU A 264 25.71 -1.27 -5.89
CA GLU A 264 26.88 -0.41 -6.11
C GLU A 264 27.23 0.44 -4.89
N ALA A 265 26.23 0.94 -4.16
CA ALA A 265 26.46 1.68 -2.92
C ALA A 265 27.15 0.80 -1.88
N CYS A 266 26.67 -0.43 -1.69
CA CYS A 266 27.24 -1.40 -0.74
C CYS A 266 28.64 -1.87 -1.17
N ALA A 267 28.92 -1.98 -2.47
CA ALA A 267 30.24 -2.29 -2.98
C ALA A 267 31.25 -1.13 -2.76
N SER A 268 30.76 0.11 -2.73
CA SER A 268 31.60 1.31 -2.58
C SER A 268 31.89 1.66 -1.11
N CYS A 269 31.04 1.24 -0.17
CA CYS A 269 31.15 1.59 1.24
C CYS A 269 30.41 0.57 2.10
N ASP A 270 31.03 0.18 3.22
CA ASP A 270 30.42 -0.74 4.18
C ASP A 270 29.09 -0.15 4.71
N PRO A 271 27.95 -0.85 4.50
CA PRO A 271 26.67 -0.39 5.00
C PRO A 271 26.56 -0.38 6.53
N CYS A 272 27.49 -0.98 7.27
CA CYS A 272 27.58 -0.87 8.73
C CYS A 272 28.17 0.47 9.19
N ASP A 273 29.01 1.14 8.39
CA ASP A 273 29.40 2.53 8.64
C ASP A 273 28.31 3.48 8.12
N ILE A 274 27.24 3.65 8.90
CA ILE A 274 26.06 4.43 8.50
C ILE A 274 26.43 5.87 8.10
N THR A 275 27.44 6.47 8.73
CA THR A 275 27.81 7.86 8.47
C THR A 275 28.52 8.01 7.13
N ALA A 276 29.48 7.12 6.83
CA ALA A 276 30.13 7.10 5.51
C ALA A 276 29.14 6.66 4.42
N PHE A 277 28.35 5.61 4.71
CA PHE A 277 27.36 5.07 3.78
C PHE A 277 26.29 6.09 3.40
N HIS A 278 25.85 6.93 4.35
CA HIS A 278 24.92 8.03 4.09
C HIS A 278 25.38 8.94 2.94
N LYS A 279 26.67 9.28 2.90
CA LYS A 279 27.24 10.17 1.86
C LYS A 279 27.15 9.51 0.47
N VAL A 280 27.47 8.22 0.38
CA VAL A 280 27.36 7.43 -0.85
C VAL A 280 25.89 7.35 -1.29
N CYS A 281 24.99 7.06 -0.36
CA CYS A 281 23.55 7.01 -0.64
C CYS A 281 23.01 8.35 -1.16
N GLN A 282 23.42 9.48 -0.58
CA GLN A 282 22.99 10.80 -1.06
C GLN A 282 23.39 11.05 -2.52
N GLN A 283 24.64 10.72 -2.88
CA GLN A 283 25.12 10.85 -4.27
C GLN A 283 24.31 9.99 -5.24
N LYS A 284 23.91 8.79 -4.78
CA LYS A 284 23.09 7.84 -5.54
C LYS A 284 21.57 8.04 -5.35
N ARG A 285 21.15 9.08 -4.62
CA ARG A 285 19.74 9.42 -4.32
C ARG A 285 18.97 8.32 -3.57
N LEU A 286 19.66 7.49 -2.79
CA LEU A 286 19.11 6.44 -1.95
C LEU A 286 18.86 6.92 -0.51
N ASN A 287 17.93 6.28 0.19
CA ASN A 287 17.62 6.58 1.59
C ASN A 287 18.43 5.76 2.63
N GLY A 288 19.34 4.89 2.18
CA GLY A 288 20.23 4.09 3.04
C GLY A 288 19.73 2.68 3.38
N VAL A 289 18.58 2.26 2.86
CA VAL A 289 18.11 0.87 2.91
C VAL A 289 18.97 -0.01 2.00
N VAL A 290 19.35 -1.18 2.51
CA VAL A 290 20.19 -2.16 1.80
C VAL A 290 19.43 -3.42 1.38
N GLU A 291 18.36 -3.76 2.10
CA GLU A 291 17.52 -4.93 1.84
C GLU A 291 16.05 -4.50 1.74
N PRO A 292 15.60 -4.03 0.56
CA PRO A 292 14.21 -3.67 0.37
C PRO A 292 13.31 -4.90 0.51
N PHE A 293 12.27 -4.83 1.35
CA PHE A 293 11.34 -5.96 1.54
C PHE A 293 10.74 -6.49 0.22
N TRP A 294 10.57 -5.66 -0.82
CA TRP A 294 9.99 -6.07 -2.10
C TRP A 294 11.02 -6.70 -3.05
N ALA A 295 12.31 -6.68 -2.71
CA ALA A 295 13.39 -7.15 -3.59
C ALA A 295 13.23 -8.60 -4.03
N ASN A 296 12.58 -9.45 -3.23
CA ASN A 296 12.36 -10.86 -3.51
C ASN A 296 10.87 -11.26 -3.53
N TRP A 297 9.98 -10.31 -3.81
CA TRP A 297 8.53 -10.57 -3.88
C TRP A 297 8.06 -10.65 -5.34
N GLY A 298 8.50 -11.70 -6.05
CA GLY A 298 8.22 -11.85 -7.48
C GLY A 298 8.70 -10.64 -8.28
N ASP A 299 7.81 -10.10 -9.13
CA ASP A 299 8.09 -8.94 -9.98
C ASP A 299 7.68 -7.59 -9.35
N ALA A 300 7.46 -7.56 -8.03
CA ALA A 300 7.09 -6.34 -7.31
C ALA A 300 8.04 -5.18 -7.63
N CYS A 301 7.53 -4.17 -8.34
CA CYS A 301 8.28 -3.00 -8.74
C CYS A 301 7.61 -1.74 -8.17
N PRO A 302 8.30 -0.92 -7.36
CA PRO A 302 7.68 0.25 -6.75
C PRO A 302 7.04 1.22 -7.75
N SER A 303 7.62 1.38 -8.93
CA SER A 303 7.02 2.22 -9.98
C SER A 303 5.70 1.69 -10.55
N LEU A 304 5.35 0.43 -10.27
CA LEU A 304 4.12 -0.22 -10.72
C LEU A 304 3.10 -0.35 -9.60
N PHE A 305 3.52 -0.77 -8.40
CA PHE A 305 2.58 -1.00 -7.29
C PHE A 305 2.30 0.25 -6.46
N LEU A 306 3.11 1.31 -6.50
CA LEU A 306 2.79 2.52 -5.73
C LEU A 306 1.57 3.22 -6.33
N THR A 307 0.55 3.45 -5.51
CA THR A 307 -0.61 4.21 -5.93
C THR A 307 -0.34 5.71 -5.84
N PRO A 308 -0.93 6.54 -6.72
CA PRO A 308 -0.88 7.99 -6.59
C PRO A 308 -1.34 8.45 -5.20
N ASP A 309 -0.62 9.41 -4.62
CA ASP A 309 -1.07 10.12 -3.42
C ASP A 309 -2.16 11.12 -3.84
N ALA A 310 -3.42 10.67 -3.84
CA ALA A 310 -4.54 11.47 -4.34
C ALA A 310 -4.69 12.82 -3.62
N LEU A 311 -4.40 12.88 -2.32
CA LEU A 311 -4.47 14.12 -1.55
C LEU A 311 -3.46 15.14 -2.08
N HIS A 312 -2.20 14.76 -2.22
CA HIS A 312 -1.14 15.70 -2.61
C HIS A 312 -1.04 15.89 -4.12
N GLN A 313 -1.20 14.83 -4.91
CA GLN A 313 -0.99 14.85 -6.35
C GLN A 313 -2.21 15.33 -7.14
N TRP A 314 -3.43 15.15 -6.63
CA TRP A 314 -4.64 15.60 -7.33
C TRP A 314 -5.27 16.80 -6.64
N HIS A 315 -5.70 16.64 -5.39
CA HIS A 315 -6.43 17.70 -4.69
C HIS A 315 -5.55 18.91 -4.42
N LYS A 316 -4.41 18.71 -3.76
CA LYS A 316 -3.50 19.82 -3.44
C LYS A 316 -2.91 20.45 -4.70
N PHE A 317 -2.54 19.65 -5.71
CA PHE A 317 -2.11 20.16 -7.01
C PHE A 317 -3.16 21.12 -7.63
N TYR A 318 -4.43 20.72 -7.63
CA TYR A 318 -5.51 21.57 -8.13
C TYR A 318 -5.58 22.91 -7.39
N PHE A 319 -5.59 22.90 -6.06
CA PHE A 319 -5.69 24.13 -5.26
C PHE A 319 -4.43 25.00 -5.32
N ASP A 320 -3.24 24.39 -5.33
CA ASP A 320 -1.97 25.11 -5.30
C ASP A 320 -1.58 25.68 -6.68
N HIS A 321 -2.05 25.09 -7.77
CA HIS A 321 -1.67 25.45 -9.14
C HIS A 321 -2.87 25.79 -10.02
N CYS A 322 -3.71 24.81 -10.37
CA CYS A 322 -4.79 25.00 -11.34
C CYS A 322 -5.73 26.13 -10.94
N LEU A 323 -6.17 26.16 -9.68
CA LEU A 323 -7.04 27.21 -9.15
C LEU A 323 -6.37 28.59 -9.24
N LYS A 324 -5.07 28.70 -8.93
CA LYS A 324 -4.34 29.96 -9.06
C LYS A 324 -4.24 30.41 -10.51
N TRP A 325 -4.02 29.50 -11.46
CA TRP A 325 -4.02 29.84 -12.89
C TRP A 325 -5.38 30.36 -13.34
N VAL A 326 -6.46 29.71 -12.92
CA VAL A 326 -7.83 30.16 -13.20
C VAL A 326 -8.08 31.56 -12.63
N ILE A 327 -7.72 31.78 -11.36
CA ILE A 327 -7.84 33.11 -10.71
C ILE A 327 -7.03 34.17 -11.47
N ASN A 328 -5.83 33.84 -11.94
CA ASN A 328 -5.01 34.79 -12.71
C ASN A 328 -5.62 35.14 -14.08
N ILE A 329 -6.34 34.21 -14.71
CA ILE A 329 -6.97 34.42 -16.01
C ILE A 329 -8.25 35.25 -15.89
N MET A 330 -9.12 34.93 -14.94
CA MET A 330 -10.47 35.53 -14.87
C MET A 330 -10.71 36.42 -13.65
N THR A 331 -9.77 36.49 -12.70
CA THR A 331 -9.90 37.13 -11.37
C THR A 331 -10.80 36.36 -10.40
N GLY A 332 -10.56 36.56 -9.09
CA GLY A 332 -11.37 35.96 -8.02
C GLY A 332 -12.87 36.29 -8.12
N PRO A 333 -13.27 37.56 -8.29
CA PRO A 333 -14.68 37.93 -8.36
C PRO A 333 -15.46 37.25 -9.49
N GLU A 334 -14.87 37.09 -10.68
CA GLU A 334 -15.53 36.38 -11.78
C GLU A 334 -15.62 34.87 -11.52
N LEU A 335 -14.60 34.27 -10.90
CA LEU A 335 -14.65 32.86 -10.49
C LEU A 335 -15.77 32.63 -9.48
N ASP A 336 -15.88 33.47 -8.44
CA ASP A 336 -16.94 33.40 -7.44
C ASP A 336 -18.33 33.56 -8.08
N ARG A 337 -18.47 34.50 -9.03
CA ARG A 337 -19.71 34.69 -9.79
C ARG A 337 -20.09 33.44 -10.61
N ARG A 338 -19.10 32.72 -11.17
CA ARG A 338 -19.36 31.48 -11.92
C ARG A 338 -19.72 30.32 -11.01
N LEU A 339 -19.08 30.21 -9.85
CA LEU A 339 -19.39 29.19 -8.86
C LEU A 339 -20.79 29.40 -8.26
N SER A 340 -21.20 30.65 -8.03
CA SER A 340 -22.53 30.96 -7.45
C SER A 340 -23.71 30.68 -8.39
N VAL A 341 -23.48 30.59 -9.70
CA VAL A 341 -24.52 30.21 -10.68
C VAL A 341 -24.54 28.71 -10.98
N LEU A 342 -23.65 27.91 -10.38
CA LEU A 342 -23.70 26.46 -10.54
C LEU A 342 -25.00 25.93 -9.92
N GLN A 343 -25.66 25.01 -10.64
CA GLN A 343 -26.87 24.39 -10.13
C GLN A 343 -26.55 23.65 -8.81
N PRO A 344 -27.33 23.87 -7.74
CA PRO A 344 -27.18 23.13 -6.50
C PRO A 344 -27.25 21.62 -6.76
N ARG A 345 -26.24 20.87 -6.33
CA ARG A 345 -26.28 19.41 -6.45
C ARG A 345 -27.04 18.80 -5.27
N THR A 346 -28.06 18.01 -5.57
CA THR A 346 -28.81 17.24 -4.57
C THR A 346 -27.85 16.39 -3.73
N GLY A 347 -27.99 16.44 -2.40
CA GLY A 347 -27.14 15.68 -1.47
C GLY A 347 -25.80 16.32 -1.12
N THR A 348 -25.50 17.53 -1.62
CA THR A 348 -24.35 18.33 -1.18
C THR A 348 -24.80 19.55 -0.38
N ARG A 349 -24.04 19.90 0.66
CA ARG A 349 -24.33 21.10 1.47
C ARG A 349 -24.02 22.34 0.64
N HIS A 350 -24.96 23.27 0.56
CA HIS A 350 -24.76 24.58 -0.07
C HIS A 350 -24.42 25.61 1.01
N TRP A 351 -23.41 26.44 0.80
CA TRP A 351 -23.10 27.56 1.70
C TRP A 351 -23.67 28.86 1.11
N ALA A 352 -24.01 29.82 1.97
CA ALA A 352 -24.68 31.05 1.54
C ALA A 352 -23.79 31.97 0.67
N ASN A 353 -22.47 31.76 0.70
CA ASN A 353 -21.48 32.54 -0.04
C ASN A 353 -20.86 31.76 -1.21
N GLY A 354 -21.47 30.65 -1.62
CA GLY A 354 -20.86 29.63 -2.49
C GLY A 354 -20.35 28.47 -1.64
#